data_AF-S7RRF7-F1
#
_entry.id   AF-S7RRF7-F1
#
_cell.length_a   1.000
_cell.length_b   1.000
_cell.length_c   1.000
_cell.angle_alpha   90.00
_cell.angle_beta   90.00
_cell.angle_gamma   90.00
#
_symmetry.space_group_name_H-M   'P 1'
#
loop_
_entity.id
_entity.type
_entity.pdbx_description
1 polymer ?
#
loop_
_entity_poly.entity_id
_entity_poly.type
_entity_poly.pdbx_seq_one_letter_code
_entity_poly.pdbx_strand_id
1 'polypeptide(L)'
;MEKIPGEALTLSDIMTLYPCLNTRKELGYTRRDFHDMELDILTTLDFQIRYITIPEWVSALMAAHKIGSDRIRRLAEFIGFLAYFHEEAIYIAPSDMGQGVLLLACLILGQEIQLCPGAMEAANRTLDKLNGWFIQEDFKIPEVLFVEENFTEIIFFCDFISSGYSHRHARPRSQARDKIPREEKSPSY
;
A
#
# COMPACT_ATOMS: atom_id res chain seq x y z
N MET A 1 -13.28 21.24 22.95
CA MET A 1 -13.38 19.77 22.91
C MET A 1 -12.25 19.28 22.03
N GLU A 2 -11.34 18.47 22.57
CA GLU A 2 -10.40 17.71 21.73
C GLU A 2 -11.19 16.66 20.94
N LYS A 3 -10.92 16.52 19.64
CA LYS A 3 -11.57 15.50 18.79
C LYS A 3 -11.01 14.13 19.13
N ILE A 4 -11.89 13.14 19.29
CA ILE A 4 -11.47 11.74 19.47
C ILE A 4 -10.92 11.25 18.12
N PRO A 5 -9.73 10.62 18.08
CA PRO A 5 -9.19 10.05 16.85
C PRO A 5 -10.17 9.05 16.24
N GLY A 6 -10.56 9.27 14.98
CA GLY A 6 -11.46 8.38 14.23
C GLY A 6 -12.93 8.76 14.22
N GLU A 7 -13.35 9.84 14.88
CA GLU A 7 -14.70 10.39 14.68
C GLU A 7 -14.87 10.96 13.26
N ALA A 8 -16.04 10.73 12.67
CA ALA A 8 -16.40 11.35 11.40
C ALA A 8 -16.36 12.88 11.55
N LEU A 9 -15.71 13.55 10.59
CA LEU A 9 -15.70 15.01 10.54
C LEU A 9 -17.14 15.54 10.43
N THR A 10 -17.43 16.63 11.12
CA THR A 10 -18.73 17.28 10.95
C THR A 10 -18.82 17.90 9.56
N LEU A 11 -20.04 18.08 9.04
CA LEU A 11 -20.24 18.79 7.78
C LEU A 11 -19.63 20.21 7.81
N SER A 12 -19.62 20.87 8.97
CA SER A 12 -18.96 22.17 9.14
C SER A 12 -17.44 22.08 8.96
N ASP A 13 -16.81 21.01 9.45
CA ASP A 13 -15.38 20.77 9.26
C ASP A 13 -15.06 20.51 7.78
N ILE A 14 -15.86 19.67 7.11
CA ILE A 14 -15.69 19.35 5.69
C ILE A 14 -15.79 20.62 4.83
N MET A 15 -16.81 21.45 5.07
CA MET A 15 -16.99 22.72 4.36
C MET A 15 -15.86 23.72 4.64
N THR A 16 -15.18 23.61 5.79
CA THR A 16 -14.01 24.44 6.11
C THR A 16 -12.74 23.95 5.40
N LEU A 17 -12.58 22.64 5.26
CA LEU A 17 -11.42 22.03 4.59
C LEU A 17 -11.51 22.10 3.07
N TYR A 18 -12.71 21.99 2.50
CA TYR A 18 -12.92 21.92 1.05
C TYR A 18 -12.30 23.10 0.27
N PRO A 19 -12.45 24.37 0.69
CA PRO A 19 -11.79 25.50 0.02
C PRO A 19 -10.26 25.46 0.05
N CYS A 20 -9.66 24.83 1.06
CA CYS A 20 -8.20 24.69 1.16
C CYS A 20 -7.66 23.66 0.16
N LEU A 21 -8.48 22.69 -0.23
CA LEU A 21 -8.11 21.62 -1.17
C LEU A 21 -8.44 22.00 -2.62
N ASN A 22 -9.49 22.81 -2.83
CA ASN A 22 -9.89 23.26 -4.15
C ASN A 22 -9.14 24.55 -4.55
N THR A 23 -7.93 24.39 -5.08
CA THR A 23 -7.08 25.50 -5.56
C THR A 23 -7.68 26.29 -6.72
N ARG A 24 -8.70 25.74 -7.40
CA ARG A 24 -9.34 26.37 -8.57
C ARG A 24 -10.46 27.34 -8.21
N LYS A 25 -10.85 27.49 -6.93
CA LYS A 25 -11.86 28.48 -6.44
C LYS A 25 -13.22 28.48 -7.17
N GLU A 26 -13.52 27.48 -7.98
CA GLU A 26 -14.61 27.55 -8.97
C GLU A 26 -15.95 26.97 -8.51
N LEU A 27 -16.00 26.25 -7.38
CA LEU A 27 -17.25 25.63 -6.91
C LEU A 27 -17.47 25.90 -5.42
N GLY A 28 -18.36 26.84 -5.14
CA GLY A 28 -18.89 27.09 -3.80
C GLY A 28 -20.06 26.15 -3.52
N TYR A 29 -19.77 24.94 -3.05
CA TYR A 29 -20.82 24.03 -2.57
C TYR A 29 -21.45 24.57 -1.29
N THR A 30 -22.78 24.65 -1.27
CA THR A 30 -23.56 24.96 -0.08
C THR A 30 -23.69 23.74 0.81
N ARG A 31 -24.11 23.96 2.06
CA ARG A 31 -24.44 22.87 3.00
C ARG A 31 -25.49 21.91 2.42
N ARG A 32 -26.43 22.44 1.64
CA ARG A 32 -27.49 21.65 1.01
C ARG A 32 -26.93 20.74 -0.08
N ASP A 33 -26.00 21.25 -0.90
CA ASP A 33 -25.39 20.46 -1.96
C ASP A 33 -24.64 19.24 -1.41
N PHE A 34 -23.91 19.40 -0.30
CA PHE A 34 -23.27 18.26 0.37
C PHE A 34 -24.26 17.23 0.88
N HIS A 35 -25.41 17.67 1.42
CA HIS A 35 -26.45 16.76 1.90
C HIS A 35 -27.13 16.01 0.76
N ASP A 36 -27.45 16.71 -0.33
CA ASP A 36 -28.07 16.13 -1.51
C ASP A 36 -27.11 15.15 -2.19
N MET A 37 -25.81 15.49 -2.31
CA MET A 37 -24.77 14.56 -2.81
C MET A 37 -24.59 13.33 -1.93
N GLU A 38 -24.60 13.48 -0.59
CA GLU A 38 -24.52 12.34 0.33
C GLU A 38 -25.71 11.40 0.13
N LEU A 39 -26.92 11.94 0.03
CA LEU A 39 -28.14 11.15 -0.19
C LEU A 39 -28.09 10.42 -1.55
N ASP A 40 -27.61 11.08 -2.60
CA ASP A 40 -27.44 10.49 -3.93
C ASP A 40 -26.44 9.34 -3.91
N ILE A 41 -25.29 9.50 -3.21
CA ILE A 41 -24.29 8.44 -3.04
C ILE A 41 -24.88 7.27 -2.25
N LEU A 42 -25.55 7.53 -1.13
CA LEU A 42 -26.16 6.49 -0.30
C LEU A 42 -27.21 5.71 -1.07
N THR A 43 -28.04 6.40 -1.86
CA THR A 43 -29.05 5.77 -2.71
C THR A 43 -28.41 4.94 -3.82
N THR A 44 -27.35 5.47 -4.45
CA THR A 44 -26.59 4.76 -5.50
C THR A 44 -25.96 3.47 -4.98
N LEU A 45 -25.49 3.48 -3.72
CA LEU A 45 -24.93 2.32 -3.05
C LEU A 45 -25.99 1.39 -2.43
N ASP A 46 -27.28 1.65 -2.63
CA ASP A 46 -28.38 0.91 -1.98
C ASP A 46 -28.21 0.85 -0.45
N PHE A 47 -27.70 1.93 0.14
CA PHE A 47 -27.33 2.06 1.55
C PHE A 47 -26.32 0.99 2.03
N GLN A 48 -25.59 0.36 1.12
CA GLN A 48 -24.49 -0.55 1.43
C GLN A 48 -23.19 0.23 1.66
N ILE A 49 -23.08 0.82 2.85
CA ILE A 49 -21.96 1.69 3.23
C ILE A 49 -20.73 0.87 3.68
N ARG A 50 -20.93 -0.42 4.00
CA ARG A 50 -19.85 -1.29 4.48
C ARG A 50 -19.21 -2.04 3.33
N TYR A 51 -17.96 -1.72 3.05
CA TYR A 51 -17.08 -2.49 2.19
C TYR A 51 -15.83 -2.91 2.98
N ILE A 52 -15.28 -4.07 2.64
CA ILE A 52 -14.01 -4.51 3.23
C ILE A 52 -12.88 -3.83 2.46
N THR A 53 -12.07 -3.08 3.18
CA THR A 53 -10.94 -2.35 2.62
C THR A 53 -9.73 -3.27 2.37
N ILE A 54 -8.80 -2.83 1.52
CA ILE A 54 -7.53 -3.54 1.30
C ILE A 54 -6.75 -3.69 2.63
N PRO A 55 -6.59 -2.64 3.48
CA PRO A 55 -5.95 -2.79 4.79
C PRO A 55 -6.61 -3.82 5.72
N GLU A 56 -7.95 -3.90 5.73
CA GLU A 56 -8.67 -4.92 6.52
C GLU A 56 -8.38 -6.33 5.98
N TRP A 57 -8.36 -6.51 4.65
CA TRP A 57 -7.96 -7.77 4.02
C TRP A 57 -6.52 -8.15 4.34
N VAL A 58 -5.59 -7.21 4.24
CA VAL A 58 -4.18 -7.42 4.61
C VAL A 58 -4.08 -7.87 6.06
N SER A 59 -4.77 -7.19 6.98
CA SER A 59 -4.79 -7.56 8.40
C SER A 59 -5.32 -8.98 8.62
N ALA A 60 -6.40 -9.35 7.95
CA ALA A 60 -6.97 -10.69 8.02
C ALA A 60 -6.02 -11.77 7.47
N LEU A 61 -5.36 -11.50 6.33
CA LEU A 61 -4.37 -12.40 5.74
C LEU A 61 -3.14 -12.55 6.64
N MET A 62 -2.63 -11.46 7.20
CA MET A 62 -1.52 -11.51 8.16
C MET A 62 -1.86 -12.36 9.37
N ALA A 63 -3.07 -12.23 9.92
CA ALA A 63 -3.54 -13.06 11.02
C ALA A 63 -3.64 -14.54 10.62
N ALA A 64 -4.23 -14.84 9.46
CA ALA A 64 -4.37 -16.21 8.95
C ALA A 64 -3.01 -16.90 8.72
N HIS A 65 -2.01 -16.15 8.26
CA HIS A 65 -0.66 -16.64 7.99
C HIS A 65 0.32 -16.44 9.17
N LYS A 66 -0.17 -16.00 10.34
CA LYS A 66 0.62 -15.74 11.56
C LYS A 66 1.84 -14.83 11.33
N ILE A 67 1.66 -13.79 10.52
CA ILE A 67 2.70 -12.80 10.22
C ILE A 67 2.67 -11.73 11.30
N GLY A 68 3.64 -11.74 12.21
CA GLY A 68 3.77 -10.76 13.30
C GLY A 68 4.63 -9.54 12.98
N SER A 69 4.85 -9.22 11.70
CA SER A 69 5.79 -8.17 11.28
C SER A 69 5.09 -6.84 11.01
N ASP A 70 5.27 -5.87 11.91
CA ASP A 70 4.77 -4.50 11.71
C ASP A 70 5.37 -3.80 10.48
N ARG A 71 6.56 -4.21 10.04
CA ARG A 71 7.17 -3.69 8.81
C ARG A 71 6.41 -4.15 7.57
N ILE A 72 6.03 -5.43 7.51
CA ILE A 72 5.19 -5.96 6.42
C ILE A 72 3.82 -5.28 6.42
N ARG A 73 3.21 -5.15 7.61
CA ARG A 73 1.90 -4.53 7.74
C ARG A 73 1.89 -3.10 7.18
N ARG A 74 2.80 -2.25 7.67
CA ARG A 74 2.90 -0.85 7.24
C ARG A 74 3.18 -0.73 5.74
N LEU A 75 4.07 -1.56 5.21
CA LEU A 75 4.37 -1.54 3.77
C LEU A 75 3.19 -2.01 2.93
N ALA A 76 2.50 -3.08 3.34
CA ALA A 76 1.32 -3.58 2.63
C ALA A 76 0.14 -2.60 2.70
N GLU A 77 -0.09 -1.95 3.84
CA GLU A 77 -1.07 -0.87 3.99
C GLU A 77 -0.74 0.31 3.08
N PHE A 78 0.54 0.72 3.02
CA PHE A 78 1.00 1.79 2.14
C PHE A 78 0.80 1.46 0.65
N ILE A 79 1.20 0.26 0.21
CA ILE A 79 0.99 -0.20 -1.16
C ILE A 79 -0.52 -0.27 -1.47
N GLY A 80 -1.33 -0.78 -0.54
CA GLY A 80 -2.79 -0.83 -0.66
C GLY A 80 -3.42 0.55 -0.78
N PHE A 81 -2.90 1.54 -0.05
CA PHE A 81 -3.33 2.94 -0.17
C PHE A 81 -3.01 3.51 -1.56
N LEU A 82 -1.79 3.29 -2.06
CA LEU A 82 -1.42 3.73 -3.40
C LEU A 82 -2.27 3.05 -4.48
N ALA A 83 -2.60 1.78 -4.31
CA ALA A 83 -3.43 1.02 -5.25
C ALA A 83 -4.81 1.69 -5.45
N TYR A 84 -5.39 2.34 -4.44
CA TYR A 84 -6.70 3.02 -4.56
C TYR A 84 -6.70 4.23 -5.51
N PHE A 85 -5.55 4.85 -5.78
CA PHE A 85 -5.48 5.99 -6.72
C PHE A 85 -5.55 5.55 -8.19
N HIS A 86 -5.56 4.24 -8.45
CA HIS A 86 -5.72 3.71 -9.79
C HIS A 86 -7.19 3.38 -10.06
N GLU A 87 -7.72 3.91 -11.17
CA GLU A 87 -9.11 3.72 -11.63
C GLU A 87 -9.51 2.23 -11.68
N GLU A 88 -8.57 1.34 -11.98
CA GLU A 88 -8.81 -0.09 -12.04
C GLU A 88 -8.97 -0.78 -10.67
N ALA A 89 -8.62 -0.14 -9.57
CA ALA A 89 -8.82 -0.70 -8.24
C ALA A 89 -10.30 -0.94 -7.90
N ILE A 90 -11.21 -0.22 -8.57
CA ILE A 90 -12.67 -0.41 -8.44
C ILE A 90 -13.12 -1.72 -9.12
N TYR A 91 -12.39 -2.21 -10.13
CA TYR A 91 -12.74 -3.42 -10.88
C TYR A 91 -12.10 -4.69 -10.33
N ILE A 92 -11.16 -4.57 -9.39
CA ILE A 92 -10.46 -5.71 -8.79
C ILE A 92 -11.11 -6.01 -7.43
N ALA A 93 -11.38 -7.29 -7.17
CA ALA A 93 -11.88 -7.71 -5.87
C ALA A 93 -10.88 -7.32 -4.76
N PRO A 94 -11.32 -6.69 -3.66
CA PRO A 94 -10.43 -6.29 -2.56
C PRO A 94 -9.60 -7.43 -1.98
N SER A 95 -10.10 -8.67 -2.05
CA SER A 95 -9.37 -9.89 -1.65
C SER A 95 -8.15 -10.17 -2.53
N ASP A 96 -8.28 -10.00 -3.84
CA ASP A 96 -7.20 -10.26 -4.80
C ASP A 96 -6.13 -9.18 -4.65
N MET A 97 -6.55 -7.93 -4.53
CA MET A 97 -5.67 -6.81 -4.26
C MET A 97 -4.95 -6.99 -2.91
N GLY A 98 -5.67 -7.38 -1.86
CA GLY A 98 -5.11 -7.67 -0.53
C GLY A 98 -4.01 -8.73 -0.56
N GLN A 99 -4.19 -9.80 -1.34
CA GLN A 99 -3.14 -10.81 -1.53
C GLN A 99 -1.95 -10.28 -2.33
N GLY A 100 -2.20 -9.52 -3.40
CA GLY A 100 -1.14 -8.92 -4.21
C GLY A 100 -0.26 -7.97 -3.41
N VAL A 101 -0.87 -7.06 -2.64
CA VAL A 101 -0.12 -6.07 -1.83
C VAL A 101 0.64 -6.73 -0.68
N LEU A 102 0.06 -7.74 -0.02
CA LEU A 102 0.75 -8.47 1.04
C LEU A 102 1.94 -9.26 0.48
N LEU A 103 1.77 -9.94 -0.66
CA LEU A 103 2.86 -10.67 -1.30
C LEU A 103 3.99 -9.72 -1.69
N LEU A 104 3.65 -8.58 -2.31
CA LEU A 104 4.62 -7.59 -2.74
C LEU A 104 5.43 -7.04 -1.56
N ALA A 105 4.76 -6.70 -0.45
CA ALA A 105 5.42 -6.27 0.78
C ALA A 105 6.37 -7.35 1.33
N CYS A 106 5.95 -8.60 1.36
CA CYS A 106 6.79 -9.73 1.77
C CYS A 106 8.02 -9.89 0.87
N LEU A 107 7.86 -9.84 -0.46
CA LEU A 107 8.95 -9.96 -1.43
C LEU A 107 9.99 -8.83 -1.26
N ILE A 108 9.53 -7.59 -1.10
CA ILE A 108 10.40 -6.42 -0.86
C ILE A 108 11.24 -6.60 0.40
N LEU A 109 10.64 -7.15 1.46
CA LEU A 109 11.32 -7.38 2.73
C LEU A 109 12.07 -8.72 2.78
N GLY A 110 12.11 -9.47 1.67
CA GLY A 110 12.79 -10.75 1.57
C GLY A 110 12.17 -11.85 2.44
N GLN A 111 10.89 -11.71 2.81
CA GLN A 111 10.15 -12.70 3.58
C GLN A 111 9.40 -13.64 2.62
N GLU A 112 9.68 -14.94 2.74
CA GLU A 112 8.96 -15.96 1.98
C GLU A 112 7.59 -16.21 2.63
N ILE A 113 6.55 -16.17 1.80
CA ILE A 113 5.18 -16.49 2.19
C ILE A 113 4.53 -17.31 1.08
N GLN A 114 3.73 -18.30 1.47
CA GLN A 114 2.88 -19.03 0.54
C GLN A 114 1.45 -18.51 0.66
N LEU A 115 1.01 -17.78 -0.37
CA LEU A 115 -0.37 -17.32 -0.54
C LEU A 115 -1.09 -18.16 -1.61
N CYS A 116 -2.28 -17.75 -2.04
CA CYS A 116 -3.01 -18.47 -3.08
C CYS A 116 -2.29 -18.38 -4.44
N PRO A 117 -2.55 -19.31 -5.38
CA PRO A 117 -1.93 -19.30 -6.71
C PRO A 117 -2.11 -18.00 -7.50
N GLY A 118 -3.17 -17.23 -7.25
CA GLY A 118 -3.44 -15.94 -7.89
C GLY A 118 -2.70 -14.74 -7.28
N ALA A 119 -2.07 -14.90 -6.11
CA ALA A 119 -1.44 -13.80 -5.39
C ALA A 119 -0.26 -13.18 -6.17
N MET A 120 0.52 -14.00 -6.88
CA MET A 120 1.65 -13.51 -7.69
C MET A 120 1.17 -12.70 -8.89
N GLU A 121 0.11 -13.14 -9.56
CA GLU A 121 -0.49 -12.40 -10.67
C GLU A 121 -1.06 -11.07 -10.18
N ALA A 122 -1.76 -11.06 -9.04
CA ALA A 122 -2.25 -9.84 -8.41
C ALA A 122 -1.09 -8.89 -8.04
N ALA A 123 -0.02 -9.40 -7.42
CA ALA A 123 1.15 -8.60 -7.05
C ALA A 123 1.83 -7.96 -8.26
N ASN A 124 2.03 -8.71 -9.34
CA ASN A 124 2.60 -8.19 -10.58
C ASN A 124 1.69 -7.14 -11.22
N ARG A 125 0.37 -7.36 -11.26
CA ARG A 125 -0.57 -6.35 -11.76
C ARG A 125 -0.52 -5.06 -10.95
N THR A 126 -0.55 -5.15 -9.62
CA THR A 126 -0.42 -3.99 -8.74
C THR A 126 0.90 -3.26 -8.98
N LEU A 127 1.99 -4.01 -9.13
CA LEU A 127 3.31 -3.48 -9.42
C LEU A 127 3.37 -2.71 -10.74
N ASP A 128 2.87 -3.32 -11.82
CA ASP A 128 2.87 -2.72 -13.16
C ASP A 128 2.06 -1.42 -13.19
N LYS A 129 0.92 -1.38 -12.49
CA LYS A 129 0.08 -0.18 -12.40
C LYS A 129 0.78 0.94 -11.64
N LEU A 130 1.32 0.63 -10.47
CA LEU A 130 2.06 1.61 -9.66
C LEU A 130 3.25 2.16 -10.45
N ASN A 131 4.00 1.31 -11.15
CA ASN A 131 5.07 1.75 -12.03
C ASN A 131 4.58 2.72 -13.12
N GLY A 132 3.48 2.39 -13.81
CA GLY A 132 2.87 3.27 -14.81
C GLY A 132 2.51 4.66 -14.26
N TRP A 133 1.96 4.73 -13.05
CA TRP A 133 1.61 6.02 -12.41
C TRP A 133 2.84 6.79 -11.92
N PHE A 134 3.83 6.14 -11.30
CA PHE A 134 5.07 6.82 -10.89
C PHE A 134 5.79 7.45 -12.10
N ILE A 135 5.79 6.77 -13.25
CA ILE A 135 6.34 7.31 -14.50
C ILE A 135 5.50 8.49 -15.00
N GLN A 136 4.17 8.36 -15.02
CA GLN A 136 3.27 9.42 -15.50
C GLN A 136 3.39 10.70 -14.66
N GLU A 137 3.55 10.56 -13.34
CA GLU A 137 3.58 11.69 -12.40
C GLU A 137 4.99 12.28 -12.19
N ASP A 138 6.03 11.80 -12.91
CA ASP A 138 7.45 12.16 -12.68
C ASP A 138 7.81 12.11 -11.18
N PHE A 139 7.35 11.05 -10.50
CA PHE A 139 7.45 10.97 -9.06
C PHE A 139 8.92 10.88 -8.61
N LYS A 140 9.33 11.78 -7.71
CA LYS A 140 10.67 11.82 -7.12
C LYS A 140 10.57 11.82 -5.61
N ILE A 141 11.33 10.94 -4.97
CA ILE A 141 11.44 10.93 -3.50
C ILE A 141 12.41 12.04 -3.10
N PRO A 142 11.98 13.02 -2.28
CA PRO A 142 12.89 14.02 -1.74
C PRO A 142 13.97 13.39 -0.85
N GLU A 143 15.24 13.77 -1.05
CA GLU A 143 16.39 13.28 -0.26
C GLU A 143 16.26 13.48 1.26
N VAL A 144 15.46 14.46 1.67
CA VAL A 144 15.18 14.76 3.09
C VAL A 144 14.37 13.65 3.79
N LEU A 145 13.74 12.74 3.05
CA LEU A 145 12.94 11.65 3.64
C LEU A 145 13.79 10.42 4.03
N PHE A 146 15.05 10.32 3.57
CA PHE A 146 15.90 9.13 3.75
C PHE A 146 16.49 8.94 5.16
N VAL A 147 15.96 9.65 6.17
CA VAL A 147 16.64 9.84 7.45
C VAL A 147 15.97 9.08 8.61
N GLU A 148 14.79 8.50 8.40
CA GLU A 148 14.02 7.85 9.47
C GLU A 148 13.80 6.35 9.23
N GLU A 149 14.15 5.52 10.22
CA GLU A 149 13.94 4.06 10.21
C GLU A 149 12.47 3.65 9.94
N ASN A 150 11.52 4.55 10.20
CA ASN A 150 10.09 4.30 10.00
C ASN A 150 9.65 4.37 8.53
N PHE A 151 10.44 4.98 7.64
CA PHE A 151 10.10 5.16 6.24
C PHE A 151 11.03 4.41 5.29
N THR A 152 12.10 3.79 5.79
CA THR A 152 13.10 3.08 4.99
C THR A 152 12.49 2.09 3.99
N GLU A 153 11.49 1.31 4.40
CA GLU A 153 10.87 0.31 3.52
C GLU A 153 9.96 0.94 2.47
N ILE A 154 9.26 2.02 2.83
CA ILE A 154 8.41 2.78 1.92
C ILE A 154 9.26 3.48 0.86
N ILE A 155 10.37 4.08 1.27
CA ILE A 155 11.33 4.72 0.39
C ILE A 155 11.96 3.69 -0.54
N PHE A 156 12.42 2.56 0.01
CA PHE A 156 12.95 1.47 -0.80
C PHE A 156 11.94 0.95 -1.83
N PHE A 157 10.67 0.83 -1.44
CA PHE A 157 9.60 0.49 -2.38
C PHE A 157 9.46 1.53 -3.49
N CYS A 158 9.35 2.81 -3.15
CA CYS A 158 9.22 3.88 -4.14
C CYS A 158 10.43 3.94 -5.10
N ASP A 159 11.65 3.72 -4.61
CA ASP A 159 12.87 3.60 -5.43
C ASP A 159 12.84 2.36 -6.32
N PHE A 160 12.39 1.23 -5.79
CA PHE A 160 12.22 -0.02 -6.51
C PHE A 160 11.23 0.09 -7.68
N ILE A 161 10.14 0.84 -7.50
CA ILE A 161 9.20 1.17 -8.57
C ILE A 161 9.83 2.13 -9.59
N SER A 162 10.38 3.25 -9.12
CA SER A 162 10.91 4.34 -9.98
C SER A 162 12.10 3.91 -10.83
N SER A 163 12.89 2.94 -10.35
CA SER A 163 14.00 2.35 -11.10
C SER A 163 13.56 1.34 -12.17
N GLY A 164 12.25 1.16 -12.36
CA GLY A 164 11.68 0.38 -13.46
C GLY A 164 11.87 -1.12 -13.30
N TYR A 165 11.73 -1.64 -12.06
CA TYR A 165 11.73 -3.06 -11.71
C TYR A 165 12.48 -3.95 -12.71
N SER A 166 13.81 -3.99 -12.63
CA SER A 166 14.54 -5.01 -13.38
C SER A 166 14.27 -6.36 -12.73
N HIS A 167 13.63 -7.29 -13.45
CA HIS A 167 13.44 -8.71 -13.07
C HIS A 167 14.72 -9.42 -12.55
N ARG A 168 15.90 -8.80 -12.63
CA ARG A 168 17.16 -9.30 -12.10
C ARG A 168 17.29 -9.24 -10.58
N HIS A 169 16.45 -8.48 -9.86
CA HIS A 169 16.56 -8.30 -8.41
C HIS A 169 15.51 -9.04 -7.56
N ALA A 170 14.51 -9.67 -8.18
CA ALA A 170 13.56 -10.54 -7.50
C ALA A 170 14.11 -11.95 -7.25
N ARG A 171 15.39 -12.06 -6.83
CA ARG A 171 15.84 -13.28 -6.16
C ARG A 171 15.47 -13.15 -4.69
N PRO A 172 14.75 -14.13 -4.11
CA PRO A 172 14.61 -14.17 -2.67
C PRO A 172 16.02 -14.20 -2.07
N ARG A 173 16.27 -13.39 -1.05
CA ARG A 173 17.52 -13.40 -0.27
C ARG A 173 17.63 -14.66 0.62
N SER A 174 17.04 -15.79 0.20
CA SER A 174 17.35 -17.10 0.76
C SER A 174 18.53 -17.68 -0.02
N GLN A 175 19.56 -18.12 0.71
CA GLN A 175 20.82 -18.73 0.22
C GLN A 175 22.04 -17.81 -0.09
N ALA A 176 22.38 -16.90 0.82
CA ALA A 176 23.79 -16.46 0.95
C ALA A 176 24.26 -16.33 2.41
N ARG A 177 23.66 -17.10 3.31
CA ARG A 177 24.21 -17.41 4.64
C ARG A 177 23.95 -18.88 4.93
N ASP A 178 24.73 -19.74 4.29
CA ASP A 178 25.24 -20.97 4.90
C ASP A 178 26.24 -21.62 3.93
N LYS A 179 27.35 -22.09 4.51
CA LYS A 179 28.51 -22.77 3.90
C LYS A 179 29.62 -21.87 3.36
N ILE A 180 30.34 -21.20 4.27
CA ILE A 180 31.80 -21.20 4.15
C ILE A 180 32.26 -22.52 4.78
N PRO A 181 32.86 -23.46 4.03
CA PRO A 181 33.56 -24.57 4.65
C PRO A 181 34.75 -23.98 5.40
N ARG A 182 34.79 -24.11 6.72
CA ARG A 182 36.05 -23.95 7.45
C ARG A 182 36.94 -25.11 7.02
N GLU A 183 37.97 -24.81 6.24
CA GLU A 183 39.07 -25.73 6.03
C GLU A 183 39.61 -26.16 7.40
N GLU A 184 39.53 -27.47 7.66
CA GLU A 184 40.30 -28.12 8.69
C GLU A 184 41.78 -27.94 8.35
N LYS A 185 42.48 -27.08 9.10
CA LYS A 185 43.93 -27.11 9.10
C LYS A 185 44.36 -28.41 9.76
N SER A 186 44.87 -29.34 8.95
CA SER A 186 45.57 -30.53 9.42
C SER A 186 46.78 -30.12 10.29
N PRO A 187 47.11 -30.88 11.35
CA PRO A 187 48.26 -30.59 12.18
C PRO A 187 49.55 -30.84 11.40
N SER A 188 50.46 -29.88 11.42
CA SER A 188 51.84 -30.10 11.01
C SER A 188 52.61 -30.63 12.22
N TYR A 189 53.38 -31.70 11.97
CA TYR A 189 54.26 -32.40 12.93
C TYR A 189 55.21 -31.50 13.69
#